data_AF-A0A433SVN7-F1
#
_entry.id   AF-A0A433SVN7-F1
#
_cell.length_a   1.000
_cell.length_b   1.000
_cell.length_c   1.000
_cell.angle_alpha   90.00
_cell.angle_beta   90.00
_cell.angle_gamma   90.00
#
_symmetry.space_group_name_H-M   'P 1'
#
loop_
_entity.id
_entity.type
_entity.pdbx_description
1 polymer ?
#
loop_
_entity_poly.entity_id
_entity_poly.type
_entity_poly.pdbx_seq_one_letter_code
_entity_poly.pdbx_strand_id
1 'polypeptide(L)'
;MVENTDKEFRIRLDLSSYKPEEVKITTDSQKVTVYAKHEERQDNHGFVSREMTRTYKLPNDVDVNSASSSMNNNGTLSIKLSKTALETPKEVNIPVEFKKE
;
A
#
# COMPACT_ATOMS: atom_id res chain seq x y z
N MET A 1 -9.94 -2.94 5.91
CA MET A 1 -10.03 -1.62 6.56
C MET A 1 -8.90 -0.75 6.03
N VAL A 2 -9.18 0.52 5.74
CA VAL A 2 -8.17 1.51 5.32
C VAL A 2 -8.14 2.61 6.38
N GLU A 3 -6.94 2.97 6.81
CA GLU A 3 -6.68 4.06 7.74
C GLU A 3 -5.74 5.07 7.07
N ASN A 4 -6.08 6.35 7.16
CA ASN A 4 -5.27 7.43 6.63
C ASN A 4 -5.11 8.49 7.72
N THR A 5 -3.89 8.65 8.22
CA THR A 5 -3.55 9.58 9.30
C THR A 5 -2.44 10.52 8.84
N ASP A 6 -2.13 11.56 9.60
CA ASP A 6 -1.04 12.51 9.27
C ASP A 6 0.36 11.87 9.30
N LYS A 7 0.49 10.64 9.80
CA LYS A 7 1.77 9.93 9.91
C LYS A 7 1.90 8.77 8.93
N GLU A 8 0.80 8.04 8.70
CA GLU A 8 0.81 6.84 7.87
C GLU A 8 -0.53 6.60 7.16
N PHE A 9 -0.43 5.91 6.04
CA PHE A 9 -1.52 5.25 5.35
C PHE A 9 -1.40 3.73 5.55
N ARG A 10 -2.49 3.08 5.95
CA ARG A 10 -2.51 1.66 6.30
C ARG A 10 -3.69 0.93 5.71
N ILE A 11 -3.44 -0.24 5.13
CA ILE A 11 -4.47 -1.18 4.66
C ILE A 11 -4.39 -2.44 5.51
N ARG A 12 -5.54 -2.92 5.99
CA ARG A 12 -5.71 -4.22 6.63
C ARG A 12 -6.71 -5.08 5.87
N LEU A 13 -6.34 -6.30 5.54
CA LEU A 13 -7.14 -7.23 4.75
C LEU A 13 -7.09 -8.63 5.36
N ASP A 14 -8.25 -9.24 5.54
CA ASP A 14 -8.34 -10.65 5.89
C ASP A 14 -8.07 -11.50 4.64
N LEU A 15 -7.01 -12.30 4.72
CA LEU A 15 -6.57 -13.27 3.72
C LEU A 15 -6.39 -14.65 4.35
N SER A 16 -7.14 -14.97 5.41
CA SER A 16 -7.08 -16.26 6.13
C SER A 16 -7.29 -17.50 5.27
N SER A 17 -7.89 -17.36 4.09
CA SER A 17 -8.04 -18.44 3.10
C SER A 17 -6.82 -18.64 2.19
N TYR A 18 -5.76 -17.85 2.36
CA TYR A 18 -4.56 -17.85 1.52
C TYR A 18 -3.31 -18.00 2.37
N LYS A 19 -2.29 -18.65 1.81
CA LYS A 19 -0.96 -18.67 2.41
C LYS A 19 -0.15 -17.41 2.02
N PRO A 20 0.84 -16.99 2.82
CA PRO A 20 1.68 -15.84 2.47
C PRO A 20 2.30 -15.92 1.08
N GLU A 21 2.76 -17.10 0.67
CA GLU A 21 3.36 -17.34 -0.66
C GLU A 21 2.36 -17.26 -1.82
N GLU A 22 1.06 -17.32 -1.54
CA GLU A 22 -0.03 -17.17 -2.51
C GLU A 22 -0.42 -15.69 -2.73
N VAL A 23 0.21 -14.77 -1.99
CA VAL A 23 -0.10 -13.34 -2.00
C VAL A 23 1.03 -12.53 -2.63
N LYS A 24 0.67 -11.68 -3.58
CA LYS A 24 1.56 -10.71 -4.22
C LYS A 24 1.03 -9.30 -4.03
N ILE A 25 1.92 -8.38 -3.67
CA ILE A 25 1.59 -6.96 -3.48
C ILE A 25 2.43 -6.16 -4.46
N THR A 26 1.79 -5.24 -5.17
CA THR A 26 2.47 -4.26 -6.03
C THR A 26 2.02 -2.87 -5.64
N THR A 27 2.93 -1.91 -5.70
CA THR A 27 2.62 -0.50 -5.44
C THR A 27 3.27 0.39 -6.48
N ASP A 28 2.59 1.47 -6.83
CA ASP A 28 3.10 2.58 -7.63
C ASP A 28 2.72 3.91 -6.98
N SER A 29 2.91 5.05 -7.67
CA SER A 29 2.58 6.38 -7.17
C SER A 29 1.09 6.64 -6.93
N GLN A 30 0.20 5.80 -7.44
CA GLN A 30 -1.24 6.04 -7.43
C GLN A 30 -2.01 4.98 -6.64
N LYS A 31 -1.50 3.76 -6.54
CA LYS A 31 -2.25 2.65 -5.96
C LYS A 31 -1.37 1.56 -5.36
N VAL A 32 -2.00 0.81 -4.46
CA VAL A 32 -1.55 -0.51 -3.99
C VAL A 32 -2.51 -1.55 -4.54
N THR A 33 -1.98 -2.59 -5.17
CA THR A 33 -2.74 -3.75 -5.63
C THR A 33 -2.29 -4.99 -4.89
N VAL A 34 -3.26 -5.73 -4.35
CA VAL A 34 -3.07 -7.03 -3.71
C VAL A 34 -3.68 -8.09 -4.61
N TYR A 35 -2.87 -9.07 -4.97
CA TYR A 35 -3.26 -10.28 -5.68
C TYR A 35 -3.12 -11.46 -4.72
N ALA A 36 -4.12 -12.31 -4.63
CA ALA A 36 -4.07 -13.54 -3.85
C ALA A 36 -4.67 -14.68 -4.67
N LYS A 37 -3.89 -15.74 -4.91
CA LYS A 37 -4.31 -16.86 -5.75
C LYS A 37 -3.98 -18.19 -5.09
N HIS A 38 -5.03 -18.90 -4.71
CA HIS A 38 -4.98 -20.28 -4.29
C HIS A 38 -5.32 -21.16 -5.49
N GLU A 39 -4.33 -21.87 -6.02
CA GLU A 39 -4.54 -22.82 -7.09
C GLU A 39 -5.44 -23.98 -6.64
N GLU A 40 -5.99 -24.70 -7.61
CA GLU A 40 -6.85 -25.84 -7.34
C GLU A 40 -6.14 -26.87 -6.47
N ARG A 41 -6.67 -27.09 -5.26
CA ARG A 41 -6.21 -28.12 -4.34
C ARG A 41 -7.36 -29.01 -3.94
N GLN A 42 -7.06 -30.30 -3.82
CA GLN A 42 -8.01 -31.26 -3.28
C GLN A 42 -8.11 -31.09 -1.76
N ASP A 43 -9.33 -30.98 -1.25
CA ASP A 43 -9.66 -31.03 0.17
C ASP A 43 -10.52 -32.26 0.49
N ASN A 44 -11.00 -32.37 1.73
CA ASN A 44 -11.81 -33.52 2.17
C ASN A 44 -13.15 -33.66 1.43
N HIS A 45 -13.59 -32.64 0.70
CA HIS A 45 -14.91 -32.56 0.07
C HIS A 45 -14.88 -32.32 -1.45
N GLY A 46 -13.71 -32.14 -2.05
CA GLY A 46 -13.57 -31.94 -3.50
C GLY A 46 -12.33 -31.14 -3.85
N PHE A 47 -12.44 -30.28 -4.85
CA PHE A 47 -11.38 -29.36 -5.27
C PHE A 47 -11.77 -27.92 -4.95
N VAL A 48 -10.82 -27.13 -4.48
CA VAL A 48 -11.04 -25.71 -4.18
C VAL A 48 -9.98 -24.85 -4.84
N SER A 49 -10.43 -23.79 -5.52
CA SER A 49 -9.59 -22.74 -6.11
C SER A 49 -10.19 -21.39 -5.72
N ARG A 50 -9.34 -20.41 -5.41
CA ARG A 50 -9.77 -19.05 -5.04
C ARG A 50 -8.80 -18.03 -5.61
N GLU A 51 -9.34 -16.96 -6.19
CA GLU A 51 -8.54 -15.85 -6.69
C GLU A 51 -9.18 -14.52 -6.29
N MET A 52 -8.33 -13.55 -5.92
CA MET A 52 -8.72 -12.24 -5.48
C MET A 52 -7.74 -11.20 -6.01
N THR A 53 -8.29 -10.08 -6.49
CA THR A 53 -7.54 -8.84 -6.71
C THR A 53 -8.24 -7.69 -6.01
N ARG A 54 -7.52 -6.91 -5.19
CA ARG A 54 -8.02 -5.64 -4.65
C ARG A 54 -7.03 -4.52 -4.89
N THR A 55 -7.56 -3.38 -5.31
CA THR A 55 -6.80 -2.16 -5.57
C THR A 55 -7.26 -1.07 -4.64
N TYR A 56 -6.31 -0.39 -4.01
CA TYR A 56 -6.54 0.75 -3.13
C TYR A 56 -5.83 1.96 -3.70
N LYS A 57 -6.57 3.07 -3.87
CA LYS A 57 -5.99 4.33 -4.29
C LYS A 57 -5.15 4.90 -3.14
N LEU A 58 -3.94 5.34 -3.45
CA LEU A 58 -3.07 6.02 -2.52
C LEU A 58 -3.41 7.52 -2.44
N PRO A 59 -3.31 8.13 -1.26
CA PRO A 59 -3.23 9.57 -1.12
C PRO A 59 -1.98 10.14 -1.83
N ASN A 60 -2.00 11.42 -2.19
CA ASN A 60 -0.87 12.06 -2.89
C ASN A 60 0.34 12.33 -1.97
N ASP A 61 0.15 12.25 -0.66
CA ASP A 61 1.09 12.61 0.39
C ASP A 61 1.72 11.36 1.05
N VAL A 62 1.84 10.25 0.32
CA VAL A 62 2.54 9.04 0.80
C VAL A 62 3.87 8.87 0.09
N ASP A 63 4.89 8.43 0.84
CA ASP A 63 6.15 7.97 0.25
C ASP A 63 6.02 6.49 -0.13
N VAL A 64 5.95 6.20 -1.42
CA VAL A 64 5.81 4.83 -1.94
C VAL A 64 7.02 3.95 -1.57
N ASN A 65 8.20 4.53 -1.41
CA ASN A 65 9.41 3.78 -1.06
C ASN A 65 9.41 3.30 0.40
N SER A 66 8.58 3.91 1.25
CA SER A 66 8.39 3.51 2.64
C SER A 66 7.45 2.30 2.80
N ALA A 67 6.91 1.76 1.70
CA ALA A 67 5.96 0.67 1.72
C ALA A 67 6.51 -0.56 2.44
N SER A 68 5.75 -1.06 3.40
CA SER A 68 6.04 -2.30 4.12
C SER A 68 4.79 -3.15 4.26
N SER A 69 4.96 -4.46 4.35
CA SER A 69 3.85 -5.38 4.54
C SER A 69 4.20 -6.49 5.52
N SER A 70 3.18 -7.00 6.22
CA SER A 70 3.29 -8.13 7.14
C SER A 70 1.96 -8.85 7.23
N MET A 71 2.00 -10.17 7.37
CA MET A 71 0.82 -11.00 7.61
C MET A 71 0.95 -11.63 9.00
N ASN A 72 -0.12 -11.60 9.80
CA ASN A 72 -0.14 -12.24 11.11
C ASN A 72 -0.62 -13.71 11.04
N ASN A 73 -0.55 -14.42 12.16
CA ASN A 73 -0.94 -15.84 12.24
C ASN A 73 -2.42 -16.10 11.94
N ASN A 74 -3.27 -15.08 12.01
CA ASN A 74 -4.69 -15.18 11.68
C ASN A 74 -4.95 -14.89 10.18
N GLY A 75 -3.91 -14.75 9.36
CA GLY A 75 -4.02 -14.46 7.94
C GLY A 75 -4.44 -13.03 7.62
N THR A 76 -4.36 -12.10 8.59
CA THR A 76 -4.61 -10.69 8.31
C THR A 76 -3.34 -10.04 7.77
N LEU A 77 -3.40 -9.57 6.52
CA LEU A 77 -2.37 -8.76 5.89
C LEU A 77 -2.50 -7.30 6.34
N SER A 78 -1.37 -6.69 6.71
CA SER A 78 -1.22 -5.26 6.96
C SER A 78 -0.20 -4.68 5.99
N ILE A 79 -0.57 -3.65 5.24
CA ILE A 79 0.31 -2.84 4.39
C ILE A 79 0.37 -1.43 4.97
N LYS A 80 1.56 -0.85 5.06
CA LYS A 80 1.78 0.50 5.62
C LYS A 80 2.67 1.31 4.70
N LEU A 81 2.35 2.59 4.55
CA LEU A 81 3.16 3.61 3.89
C LEU A 81 3.23 4.83 4.80
N SER A 82 4.40 5.42 4.95
CA SER A 82 4.60 6.68 5.68
C SER A 82 4.12 7.86 4.84
N LYS A 83 3.72 8.93 5.50
CA LYS A 83 3.46 10.21 4.84
C LYS A 83 4.78 10.83 4.36
N THR A 84 4.76 11.47 3.20
CA THR A 84 5.88 12.32 2.79
C THR A 84 6.06 13.41 3.84
N ALA A 85 7.28 13.59 4.34
CA ALA A 85 7.57 14.71 5.20
C ALA A 85 7.22 16.00 4.43
N LEU A 86 6.42 16.87 5.03
CA LEU A 86 6.35 18.25 4.58
C LEU A 86 7.79 18.78 4.68
N GLU A 87 8.44 19.02 3.55
CA GLU A 87 9.69 19.78 3.57
C GLU A 87 9.35 21.09 4.27
N THR A 88 9.93 21.32 5.45
CA THR A 88 9.90 22.65 6.06
C THR A 88 10.35 23.63 4.99
N PRO A 89 9.61 24.72 4.74
CA PRO A 89 10.00 25.68 3.72
C PRO A 89 11.45 26.09 3.97
N LYS A 90 12.37 25.60 3.14
CA LYS A 90 13.74 26.11 3.14
C LYS A 90 13.60 27.56 2.70
N GLU A 91 14.18 28.49 3.47
CA GLU A 91 14.15 29.92 3.18
C GLU A 91 14.54 30.14 1.71
N VAL A 92 13.56 30.56 0.89
CA VAL A 92 13.78 30.82 -0.53
C VAL A 92 14.21 32.27 -0.65
N ASN A 93 15.49 32.51 -0.96
CA ASN A 93 15.98 33.84 -1.31
C ASN A 93 15.42 34.22 -2.69
N ILE A 94 14.52 35.18 -2.73
CA ILE A 94 13.98 35.73 -3.98
C ILE A 94 14.81 36.98 -4.35
N PRO A 95 15.64 36.93 -5.40
CA PRO A 95 16.39 38.10 -5.84
C PRO A 95 15.45 39.12 -6.51
N VAL A 96 15.66 40.40 -6.20
CA VAL A 96 14.93 41.51 -6.84
C VAL A 96 15.66 41.89 -8.13
N GLU A 97 15.01 41.70 -9.28
CA GLU A 97 15.49 42.22 -10.57
C GLU A 97 15.02 43.67 -10.77
N PHE A 98 15.97 44.57 -10.99
CA PHE A 98 15.68 45.96 -11.38
C PHE A 98 15.54 46.04 -12.90
N LYS A 99 14.35 46.40 -13.41
CA LYS A 99 14.15 46.76 -14.82
C LYS A 99 14.28 48.27 -14.99
N LYS A 100 15.27 48.71 -15.78
CA LYS A 100 15.30 50.08 -16.33
C LYS A 100 14.37 50.12 -17.55
N GLU A 101 13.42 51.05 -17.53
CA GLU A 101 12.72 51.53 -18.73
C GLU A 101 13.67 52.32 -19.64
#